data_AF-A0A2P5HG07-F1
#
_entry.id   AF-A0A2P5HG07-F1
#
_cell.length_a   1.000
_cell.length_b   1.000
_cell.length_c   1.000
_cell.angle_alpha   90.00
_cell.angle_beta   90.00
_cell.angle_gamma   90.00
#
_symmetry.space_group_name_H-M   'P 1'
#
loop_
_entity.id
_entity.type
_entity.pdbx_description
1 polymer ?
#
loop_
_entity_poly.entity_id
_entity_poly.type
_entity_poly.pdbx_seq_one_letter_code
_entity_poly.pdbx_strand_id
1 'polypeptide(L)'
;MGLNPFRSVKNFFQDLKNAPEGQYITSAAAPTQLPSQESFNLPEKVYFLETSARLSRNFTHESLESAEQKGAAPLPPRPVKKKRKASVLDALVRAAGSRWTLGVVLLLLVVWGILGAVFGPTDTWQVILQDVSSIQAYTSATLLMRQQNNNTRSLLQRICGLISRSESNERMVRSLTPEQRAQLRASTQKIRSEVVDSLVHKQDVFDKISNGVAKVTGSLIALIIYWAGIIGWVFSGLPLQFSDTWQLDVNTATALEITLTTVFLQNIRSAHDKHLDKTVQGIERLDTEIEMQLRRMTGDMTPNPTIASEPFKLNRWVKGLDIYAYIIGGSVGVIISAFVFGTWILVGDPMEFDDNWFLIIGTYTGLIGFIDGFILKNVDAREAKLAMKHFDKLLAQDTRIFALIGVEVPESKLVVKDSLNIRISKTVGRWVESTTASWASILTVFALLIVASAMQWTETGQLLCNTPTMIIEGFLLLTLIQAENIADDKKRVTYDNILNRRLVLDKHLAGWGGADDYDSDGMSFDEKDGVVLQTFKVNGEDVGMGGTF
;
A
#
# COMPACT_ATOMS: atom_id res chain seq x y z
N MET A 1 3.82 -39.26 3.10
CA MET A 1 2.63 -38.36 3.07
C MET A 1 2.10 -38.35 1.65
N GLY A 2 1.07 -39.16 1.37
CA GLY A 2 0.49 -39.26 0.02
C GLY A 2 -0.35 -38.03 -0.29
N LEU A 3 0.15 -37.14 -1.15
CA LEU A 3 -0.66 -36.10 -1.79
C LEU A 3 -1.64 -36.81 -2.73
N ASN A 4 -2.91 -36.89 -2.33
CA ASN A 4 -3.96 -37.40 -3.20
C ASN A 4 -4.35 -36.27 -4.19
N PRO A 5 -3.96 -36.34 -5.47
CA PRO A 5 -4.11 -35.24 -6.42
C PRO A 5 -5.58 -34.86 -6.61
N PHE A 6 -6.51 -35.82 -6.54
CA PHE A 6 -7.95 -35.57 -6.66
C PHE A 6 -8.53 -34.77 -5.49
N ARG A 7 -8.02 -34.98 -4.26
CA ARG A 7 -8.43 -34.20 -3.09
C ARG A 7 -7.87 -32.77 -3.17
N SER A 8 -6.65 -32.62 -3.70
CA SER A 8 -6.02 -31.33 -3.92
C SER A 8 -6.74 -30.52 -5.01
N VAL A 9 -7.16 -31.15 -6.11
CA VAL A 9 -7.91 -30.51 -7.20
C VAL A 9 -9.33 -30.12 -6.74
N LYS A 10 -10.02 -30.99 -5.99
CA LYS A 10 -11.36 -30.66 -5.44
C LYS A 10 -11.30 -29.49 -4.45
N ASN A 11 -10.31 -29.49 -3.55
CA ASN A 11 -10.08 -28.37 -2.64
C ASN A 11 -9.73 -27.10 -3.42
N PHE A 12 -8.93 -27.20 -4.49
CA PHE A 12 -8.61 -26.07 -5.36
C PHE A 12 -9.86 -25.47 -6.02
N PHE A 13 -10.76 -26.26 -6.61
CA PHE A 13 -12.00 -25.72 -7.21
C PHE A 13 -12.96 -25.15 -6.16
N GLN A 14 -12.97 -25.71 -4.94
CA GLN A 14 -13.75 -25.19 -3.83
C GLN A 14 -13.19 -23.86 -3.31
N ASP A 15 -11.86 -23.76 -3.20
CA ASP A 15 -11.16 -22.53 -2.87
C ASP A 15 -11.34 -21.49 -3.98
N LEU A 16 -11.34 -21.89 -5.26
CA LEU A 16 -11.58 -21.00 -6.40
C LEU A 16 -12.99 -20.40 -6.38
N LYS A 17 -13.99 -21.22 -6.04
CA LYS A 17 -15.39 -20.79 -5.94
C LYS A 17 -15.61 -19.82 -4.79
N ASN A 18 -14.86 -19.98 -3.71
CA ASN A 18 -14.98 -19.16 -2.49
C ASN A 18 -13.95 -18.01 -2.45
N ALA A 19 -12.92 -18.03 -3.30
CA ALA A 19 -11.83 -17.06 -3.33
C ALA A 19 -12.31 -15.60 -3.44
N PRO A 20 -13.30 -15.28 -4.30
CA PRO A 20 -13.82 -13.92 -4.41
C PRO A 20 -14.41 -13.37 -3.11
N GLU A 21 -14.96 -14.24 -2.25
CA GLU A 21 -15.54 -13.83 -0.97
C GLU A 21 -14.51 -13.95 0.16
N GLY A 22 -13.66 -14.99 0.12
CA GLY A 22 -12.62 -15.25 1.11
C GLY A 22 -11.47 -14.24 1.12
N GLN A 23 -11.25 -13.48 0.04
CA GLN A 23 -10.28 -12.38 0.00
C GLN A 23 -10.69 -11.21 0.92
N TYR A 24 -11.99 -10.95 1.05
CA TYR A 24 -12.53 -9.79 1.78
C TYR A 24 -13.05 -10.13 3.19
N ILE A 25 -13.24 -11.43 3.49
CA ILE A 25 -13.66 -11.89 4.81
C ILE A 25 -12.45 -11.91 5.74
N THR A 26 -12.48 -11.02 6.72
CA THR A 26 -11.57 -11.07 7.87
C THR A 26 -12.40 -11.04 9.14
N SER A 27 -11.96 -11.78 10.15
CA SER A 27 -12.55 -11.75 11.47
C SER A 27 -11.42 -11.59 12.46
N ALA A 28 -11.46 -10.50 13.23
CA ALA A 28 -10.43 -10.19 14.20
C ALA A 28 -11.09 -9.78 15.51
N ALA A 29 -10.74 -10.49 16.58
CA ALA A 29 -10.85 -9.98 17.93
C ALA A 29 -9.47 -9.46 18.34
N ALA A 30 -9.42 -8.26 18.88
CA ALA A 30 -8.20 -7.75 19.47
C ALA A 30 -7.77 -8.63 20.66
N PRO A 31 -6.50 -9.03 20.76
CA PRO A 31 -6.01 -9.72 21.95
C PRO A 31 -6.34 -8.92 23.21
N THR A 32 -7.17 -9.51 24.07
CA THR A 32 -7.56 -8.96 25.38
C THR A 32 -6.33 -8.90 26.28
N GLN A 33 -5.98 -7.71 26.75
CA GLN A 33 -5.01 -7.58 27.84
C GLN A 33 -5.77 -7.58 29.16
N LEU A 34 -5.40 -8.48 30.07
CA LEU A 34 -5.97 -8.50 31.41
C LEU A 34 -4.90 -7.99 32.39
N PRO A 35 -5.24 -7.05 33.30
CA PRO A 35 -4.34 -6.69 34.38
C PRO A 35 -4.02 -7.93 35.25
N SER A 36 -2.76 -8.09 35.66
CA SER A 36 -2.37 -9.14 36.61
C SER A 36 -3.02 -8.89 37.98
N GLN A 37 -3.28 -9.94 38.77
CA GLN A 37 -3.89 -9.80 40.11
C GLN A 37 -3.10 -8.85 41.04
N GLU A 38 -1.78 -8.72 40.87
CA GLU A 38 -0.93 -7.78 41.62
C GLU A 38 -1.08 -6.31 41.15
N SER A 39 -1.47 -6.08 39.89
CA SER A 39 -1.62 -4.73 39.30
C SER A 39 -2.95 -4.03 39.59
N PHE A 40 -3.90 -4.71 40.24
CA PHE A 40 -5.15 -4.08 40.71
C PHE A 40 -4.94 -3.14 41.91
N ASN A 41 -3.84 -3.30 42.66
CA ASN A 41 -3.59 -2.61 43.93
C ASN A 41 -2.34 -1.71 43.96
N LEU A 42 -1.63 -1.58 42.83
CA LEU A 42 -0.45 -0.70 42.75
C LEU A 42 -0.79 0.51 41.87
N PRO A 43 -0.60 1.76 42.36
CA PRO A 43 -0.54 2.90 41.47
C PRO A 43 0.71 2.69 40.62
N GLU A 44 0.56 2.26 39.37
CA GLU A 44 1.69 2.21 38.46
C GLU A 44 2.14 3.67 38.28
N LYS A 45 3.25 4.05 38.92
CA LYS A 45 3.91 5.34 38.67
C LYS A 45 4.25 5.37 37.19
N VAL A 46 3.41 6.02 36.40
CA VAL A 46 3.74 6.40 35.03
C VAL A 46 4.78 7.50 35.17
N TYR A 47 6.06 7.13 35.04
CA TYR A 47 7.15 8.09 35.09
C TYR A 47 7.16 8.93 33.82
N PHE A 48 6.84 10.22 33.94
CA PHE A 48 7.03 11.21 32.89
C PHE A 48 8.50 11.61 32.87
N LEU A 49 9.20 11.36 31.75
CA LEU A 49 10.60 11.79 31.61
C LEU A 49 10.68 13.32 31.50
N GLU A 50 11.46 13.93 32.39
CA GLU A 50 11.84 15.35 32.33
C GLU A 50 12.54 15.64 31.01
N THR A 51 11.89 16.43 30.17
CA THR A 51 12.48 16.95 28.95
C THR A 51 13.44 18.09 29.33
N SER A 52 14.72 17.98 28.94
CA SER A 52 15.53 19.09 28.35
C SER A 52 17.03 18.96 28.62
N ALA A 53 17.73 18.07 27.91
CA ALA A 53 19.12 18.33 27.50
C ALA A 53 19.62 17.28 26.51
N ARG A 54 19.76 17.68 25.24
CA ARG A 54 20.58 17.02 24.21
C ARG A 54 20.18 15.58 23.84
N LEU A 55 19.07 15.40 23.13
CA LEU A 55 18.86 14.22 22.28
C LEU A 55 19.45 14.48 20.88
N SER A 56 20.77 14.45 20.83
CA SER A 56 21.60 14.57 19.64
C SER A 56 21.67 13.24 18.88
N ARG A 57 21.20 13.27 17.62
CA ARG A 57 21.64 12.49 16.44
C ARG A 57 21.69 10.95 16.45
N ASN A 58 21.74 10.23 17.57
CA ASN A 58 22.04 8.79 17.60
C ASN A 58 21.13 7.99 18.55
N PHE A 59 19.82 7.90 18.28
CA PHE A 59 18.92 7.00 19.02
C PHE A 59 18.66 5.73 18.20
N THR A 60 19.31 4.63 18.59
CA THR A 60 19.23 3.29 17.96
C THR A 60 18.36 2.34 18.78
N HIS A 61 18.11 1.13 18.28
CA HIS A 61 17.35 0.10 19.02
C HIS A 61 17.97 -0.23 20.39
N GLU A 62 19.29 -0.10 20.54
CA GLU A 62 20.02 -0.28 21.81
C GLU A 62 19.69 0.78 22.87
N SER A 63 19.33 2.01 22.49
CA SER A 63 18.98 3.06 23.46
C SER A 63 17.59 2.86 24.06
N LEU A 64 16.71 2.11 23.38
CA LEU A 64 15.43 1.65 23.93
C LEU A 64 15.61 0.51 24.96
N GLU A 65 16.50 -0.45 24.70
CA GLU A 65 16.84 -1.50 25.67
C GLU A 65 17.54 -0.93 26.92
N SER A 66 18.35 0.11 26.73
CA SER A 66 19.01 0.84 27.83
C SER A 66 18.02 1.69 28.66
N ALA A 67 16.91 2.15 28.06
CA ALA A 67 15.83 2.85 28.76
C ALA A 67 14.91 1.87 29.52
N GLU A 68 14.66 0.68 28.96
CA GLU A 68 14.00 -0.43 29.67
C GLU A 68 14.80 -0.89 30.90
N GLN A 69 16.14 -0.86 30.85
CA GLN A 69 17.00 -1.17 32.00
C GLN A 69 17.03 -0.08 33.08
N LYS A 70 16.64 1.16 32.77
CA LYS A 70 16.70 2.30 33.69
C LYS A 70 15.41 2.56 34.48
N GLY A 71 14.48 1.60 34.53
CA GLY A 71 13.33 1.66 35.44
C GLY A 71 12.14 2.50 34.94
N ALA A 72 12.08 2.83 33.64
CA ALA A 72 10.81 3.17 33.02
C ALA A 72 9.93 1.90 33.01
N ALA A 73 8.66 2.02 33.39
CA ALA A 73 7.73 0.88 33.44
C ALA A 73 7.84 0.05 32.13
N PRO A 74 8.04 -1.28 32.22
CA PRO A 74 8.24 -2.11 31.04
C PRO A 74 7.02 -1.97 30.15
N LEU A 75 7.24 -1.53 28.91
CA LEU A 75 6.21 -1.55 27.88
C LEU A 75 5.58 -2.96 27.85
N PRO A 76 4.26 -3.08 27.68
CA PRO A 76 3.63 -4.39 27.59
C PRO A 76 4.35 -5.20 26.49
N PRO A 77 4.66 -6.49 26.76
CA PRO A 77 5.50 -7.29 25.89
C PRO A 77 4.96 -7.24 24.47
N ARG A 78 5.84 -6.96 23.50
CA ARG A 78 5.47 -6.98 22.07
C ARG A 78 4.66 -8.25 21.81
N PRO A 79 3.47 -8.17 21.20
CA PRO A 79 2.70 -9.37 20.90
C PRO A 79 3.61 -10.34 20.16
N VAL A 80 3.84 -11.52 20.75
CA VAL A 80 4.78 -12.51 20.24
C VAL A 80 4.29 -12.94 18.87
N LYS A 81 4.83 -12.32 17.81
CA LYS A 81 4.59 -12.76 16.44
C LYS A 81 5.18 -14.17 16.35
N LYS A 82 4.33 -15.19 16.33
CA LYS A 82 4.75 -16.54 15.90
C LYS A 82 5.50 -16.35 14.57
N LYS A 83 6.79 -16.65 14.54
CA LYS A 83 7.62 -16.61 13.33
C LYS A 83 7.07 -17.63 12.33
N ARG A 84 6.11 -17.19 11.53
CA ARG A 84 5.66 -17.93 10.35
C ARG A 84 6.86 -17.96 9.40
N LYS A 85 7.26 -19.13 8.91
CA LYS A 85 8.33 -19.24 7.90
C LYS A 85 7.96 -18.31 6.75
N ALA A 86 8.82 -17.32 6.47
CA ALA A 86 8.60 -16.41 5.36
C ALA A 86 8.56 -17.26 4.08
N SER A 87 7.49 -17.14 3.30
CA SER A 87 7.42 -17.85 2.03
C SER A 87 8.50 -17.31 1.10
N VAL A 88 9.04 -18.15 0.21
CA VAL A 88 9.96 -17.72 -0.86
C VAL A 88 9.35 -16.55 -1.64
N LEU A 89 8.03 -16.58 -1.87
CA LEU A 89 7.30 -15.53 -2.55
C LEU A 89 7.30 -14.20 -1.76
N ASP A 90 7.28 -14.24 -0.43
CA ASP A 90 7.33 -13.02 0.40
C ASP A 90 8.73 -12.41 0.38
N ALA A 91 9.77 -13.25 0.27
CA ALA A 91 11.15 -12.80 0.06
C ALA A 91 11.31 -12.14 -1.32
N LEU A 92 10.72 -12.71 -2.38
CA LEU A 92 10.73 -12.13 -3.73
C LEU A 92 10.01 -10.78 -3.78
N VAL A 93 8.83 -10.65 -3.16
CA VAL A 93 8.11 -9.36 -3.07
C VAL A 93 8.97 -8.31 -2.35
N ARG A 94 9.64 -8.69 -1.25
CA ARG A 94 10.54 -7.78 -0.51
C ARG A 94 11.78 -7.39 -1.32
N ALA A 95 12.31 -8.32 -2.10
CA ALA A 95 13.45 -8.07 -2.98
C ALA A 95 13.04 -7.12 -4.10
N ALA A 96 11.92 -7.37 -4.79
CA ALA A 96 11.42 -6.55 -5.90
C ALA A 96 11.26 -5.07 -5.51
N GLY A 97 10.64 -4.78 -4.35
CA GLY A 97 10.50 -3.41 -3.84
C GLY A 97 11.74 -2.80 -3.17
N SER A 98 12.89 -3.48 -3.18
CA SER A 98 14.09 -3.00 -2.49
C SER A 98 14.81 -1.89 -3.25
N ARG A 99 15.50 -1.00 -2.52
CA ARG A 99 16.35 0.05 -3.11
C ARG A 99 17.48 -0.54 -3.95
N TRP A 100 17.95 -1.74 -3.58
CA TRP A 100 18.99 -2.48 -4.32
C TRP A 100 18.51 -2.93 -5.69
N THR A 101 17.30 -3.48 -5.78
CA THR A 101 16.72 -3.90 -7.07
C THR A 101 16.58 -2.72 -8.02
N LEU A 102 16.08 -1.58 -7.53
CA LEU A 102 16.04 -0.35 -8.33
C LEU A 102 17.44 0.03 -8.85
N GLY A 103 18.45 0.03 -7.98
CA GLY A 103 19.83 0.34 -8.38
C GLY A 103 20.41 -0.65 -9.41
N VAL A 104 20.13 -1.95 -9.25
CA VAL A 104 20.59 -2.99 -10.18
C VAL A 104 19.91 -2.85 -11.54
N VAL A 105 18.58 -2.65 -11.58
CA VAL A 105 17.87 -2.46 -12.85
C VAL A 105 18.36 -1.21 -13.57
N LEU A 106 18.52 -0.09 -12.86
CA LEU A 106 19.09 1.14 -13.44
C LEU A 106 20.50 0.90 -14.01
N LEU A 107 21.36 0.17 -13.28
CA LEU A 107 22.69 -0.18 -13.75
C LEU A 107 22.63 -1.04 -15.02
N LEU A 108 21.75 -2.05 -15.05
CA LEU A 108 21.59 -2.92 -16.21
C LEU A 108 21.10 -2.14 -17.45
N LEU A 109 20.15 -1.21 -17.28
CA LEU A 109 19.69 -0.35 -18.37
C LEU A 109 20.79 0.58 -18.90
N VAL A 110 21.61 1.15 -18.00
CA VAL A 110 22.76 1.98 -18.40
C VAL A 110 23.80 1.15 -19.14
N VAL A 111 24.15 -0.03 -18.62
CA VAL A 111 25.09 -0.94 -19.28
C VAL A 111 24.57 -1.36 -20.65
N TRP A 112 23.28 -1.72 -20.75
CA TRP A 112 22.64 -2.03 -22.03
C TRP A 112 22.73 -0.84 -23.00
N GLY A 113 22.40 0.38 -22.57
CA GLY A 113 22.50 1.56 -23.43
C GLY A 113 23.92 1.82 -23.94
N ILE A 114 24.94 1.65 -23.09
CA ILE A 114 26.35 1.79 -23.47
C ILE A 114 26.76 0.70 -24.46
N LEU A 115 26.40 -0.56 -24.21
CA LEU A 115 26.72 -1.67 -25.11
C LEU A 115 26.05 -1.48 -26.48
N GLY A 116 24.78 -1.05 -26.52
CA GLY A 116 24.09 -0.74 -27.77
C GLY A 116 24.76 0.38 -28.56
N ALA A 117 25.26 1.42 -27.89
CA ALA A 117 25.99 2.51 -28.53
C ALA A 117 27.36 2.06 -29.10
N VAL A 118 28.02 1.10 -28.46
CA VAL A 118 29.34 0.57 -28.89
C VAL A 118 29.20 -0.45 -30.01
N PHE A 119 28.24 -1.37 -29.91
CA PHE A 119 28.09 -2.49 -30.84
C PHE A 119 27.07 -2.24 -31.98
N GLY A 120 26.29 -1.17 -31.90
CA GLY A 120 25.26 -0.79 -32.87
C GLY A 120 23.86 -1.26 -32.43
N PRO A 121 22.83 -0.39 -32.47
CA PRO A 121 21.48 -0.71 -32.03
C PRO A 121 20.71 -1.50 -33.11
N THR A 122 21.14 -2.75 -33.36
CA THR A 122 20.46 -3.67 -34.28
C THR A 122 19.05 -4.02 -33.82
N ASP A 123 18.19 -4.50 -34.73
CA ASP A 123 16.82 -4.91 -34.39
C ASP A 123 16.80 -6.01 -33.31
N THR A 124 17.67 -7.02 -33.41
CA THR A 124 17.83 -8.05 -32.36
C THR A 124 18.24 -7.45 -31.00
N TRP A 125 19.08 -6.40 -30.98
CA TRP A 125 19.47 -5.72 -29.73
C TRP A 125 18.28 -5.05 -29.02
N GLN A 126 17.36 -4.50 -29.82
CA GLN A 126 16.13 -3.88 -29.36
C GLN A 126 15.12 -4.93 -28.87
N VAL A 127 14.90 -6.00 -29.64
CA VAL A 127 14.00 -7.11 -29.28
C VAL A 127 14.38 -7.73 -27.94
N ILE A 128 15.68 -7.96 -27.69
CA ILE A 128 16.14 -8.51 -26.39
C ILE A 128 15.69 -7.63 -25.22
N LEU A 129 15.81 -6.30 -25.34
CA LEU A 129 15.37 -5.41 -24.27
C LEU A 129 13.86 -5.46 -24.08
N GLN A 130 13.11 -5.47 -25.18
CA GLN A 130 11.66 -5.56 -25.17
C GLN A 130 11.18 -6.83 -24.45
N ASP A 131 11.79 -7.98 -24.74
CA ASP A 131 11.45 -9.26 -24.10
C ASP A 131 11.81 -9.26 -22.62
N VAL A 132 13.01 -8.80 -22.27
CA VAL A 132 13.41 -8.70 -20.86
C VAL A 132 12.48 -7.76 -20.09
N SER A 133 12.12 -6.62 -20.68
CA SER A 133 11.20 -5.64 -20.08
C SER A 133 9.81 -6.22 -19.87
N SER A 134 9.24 -6.87 -20.89
CA SER A 134 7.88 -7.43 -20.82
C SER A 134 7.79 -8.60 -19.83
N ILE A 135 8.79 -9.48 -19.78
CA ILE A 135 8.93 -10.53 -18.76
C ILE A 135 9.02 -9.92 -17.35
N GLN A 136 9.83 -8.86 -17.20
CA GLN A 136 9.94 -8.13 -15.94
C GLN A 136 8.59 -7.52 -15.55
N ALA A 137 7.90 -6.84 -16.47
CA ALA A 137 6.62 -6.18 -16.22
C ALA A 137 5.55 -7.19 -15.77
N TYR A 138 5.46 -8.32 -16.48
CA TYR A 138 4.59 -9.44 -16.13
C TYR A 138 4.87 -10.02 -14.73
N THR A 139 6.15 -10.28 -14.44
CA THR A 139 6.58 -10.76 -13.12
C THR A 139 6.22 -9.75 -12.03
N SER A 140 6.45 -8.46 -12.32
CA SER A 140 6.16 -7.36 -11.43
C SER A 140 4.66 -7.19 -11.15
N ALA A 141 3.80 -7.32 -12.16
CA ALA A 141 2.35 -7.28 -12.02
C ALA A 141 1.86 -8.43 -11.12
N THR A 142 2.40 -9.64 -11.34
CA THR A 142 2.08 -10.83 -10.52
C THR A 142 2.47 -10.62 -9.05
N LEU A 143 3.69 -10.13 -8.79
CA LEU A 143 4.17 -9.84 -7.44
C LEU A 143 3.37 -8.70 -6.79
N LEU A 144 2.98 -7.69 -7.57
CA LEU A 144 2.18 -6.56 -7.11
C LEU A 144 0.77 -6.98 -6.69
N MET A 145 0.10 -7.81 -7.50
CA MET A 145 -1.19 -8.41 -7.17
C MET A 145 -1.11 -9.20 -5.86
N ARG A 146 -0.03 -9.98 -5.68
CA ARG A 146 0.19 -10.74 -4.46
C ARG A 146 0.43 -9.83 -3.25
N GLN A 147 1.28 -8.82 -3.40
CA GLN A 147 1.58 -7.84 -2.35
C GLN A 147 0.29 -7.14 -1.91
N GLN A 148 -0.52 -6.70 -2.87
CA GLN A 148 -1.79 -6.04 -2.63
C GLN A 148 -2.76 -6.93 -1.85
N ASN A 149 -3.01 -8.16 -2.31
CA ASN A 149 -3.88 -9.13 -1.62
C ASN A 149 -3.44 -9.37 -0.16
N ASN A 150 -2.13 -9.53 0.06
CA ASN A 150 -1.59 -9.73 1.40
C ASN A 150 -1.72 -8.48 2.28
N ASN A 151 -1.43 -7.31 1.72
CA ASN A 151 -1.51 -6.03 2.42
C ASN A 151 -2.95 -5.69 2.80
N THR A 152 -3.91 -5.85 1.88
CA THR A 152 -5.33 -5.62 2.16
C THR A 152 -5.83 -6.53 3.27
N ARG A 153 -5.50 -7.83 3.23
CA ARG A 153 -5.89 -8.75 4.30
C ARG A 153 -5.29 -8.37 5.65
N SER A 154 -4.00 -8.01 5.68
CA SER A 154 -3.34 -7.53 6.90
C SER A 154 -3.97 -6.24 7.41
N LEU A 155 -4.25 -5.29 6.51
CA LEU A 155 -4.88 -4.02 6.81
C LEU A 155 -6.25 -4.19 7.43
N LEU A 156 -7.14 -4.96 6.77
CA LEU A 156 -8.48 -5.24 7.28
C LEU A 156 -8.45 -5.93 8.63
N GLN A 157 -7.54 -6.89 8.83
CA GLN A 157 -7.36 -7.55 10.12
C GLN A 157 -6.95 -6.57 11.22
N ARG A 158 -6.04 -5.65 10.93
CA ARG A 158 -5.58 -4.64 11.88
C ARG A 158 -6.67 -3.63 12.20
N ILE A 159 -7.35 -3.08 11.19
CA ILE A 159 -8.47 -2.14 11.40
C ILE A 159 -9.60 -2.82 12.19
N CYS A 160 -9.96 -4.07 11.87
CA CYS A 160 -10.95 -4.82 12.65
C CYS A 160 -10.50 -5.01 14.11
N GLY A 161 -9.21 -5.23 14.34
CA GLY A 161 -8.63 -5.24 15.69
C GLY A 161 -8.73 -3.90 16.41
N LEU A 162 -8.46 -2.77 15.73
CA LEU A 162 -8.64 -1.44 16.30
C LEU A 162 -10.11 -1.15 16.63
N ILE A 163 -11.04 -1.50 15.74
CA ILE A 163 -12.49 -1.41 15.97
C ILE A 163 -12.90 -2.27 17.18
N SER A 164 -12.39 -3.51 17.25
CA SER A 164 -12.65 -4.44 18.36
C SER A 164 -12.27 -3.83 19.71
N ARG A 165 -11.07 -3.22 19.82
CA ARG A 165 -10.65 -2.50 21.04
C ARG A 165 -11.47 -1.25 21.29
N SER A 166 -11.75 -0.47 20.24
CA SER A 166 -12.54 0.76 20.37
C SER A 166 -13.95 0.47 20.89
N GLU A 167 -14.61 -0.62 20.46
CA GLU A 167 -15.91 -1.05 21.02
C GLU A 167 -15.83 -1.40 22.51
N SER A 168 -14.76 -2.09 22.94
CA SER A 168 -14.53 -2.37 24.36
C SER A 168 -14.24 -1.10 25.16
N ASN A 169 -13.44 -0.18 24.61
CA ASN A 169 -13.15 1.11 25.23
C ASN A 169 -14.42 1.98 25.37
N GLU A 170 -15.27 2.05 24.34
CA GLU A 170 -16.56 2.73 24.38
C GLU A 170 -17.45 2.16 25.50
N ARG A 171 -17.55 0.84 25.60
CA ARG A 171 -18.32 0.18 26.64
C ARG A 171 -17.77 0.47 28.04
N MET A 172 -16.45 0.40 28.24
CA MET A 172 -15.81 0.68 29.53
C MET A 172 -16.03 2.13 29.95
N VAL A 173 -15.79 3.10 29.07
CA VAL A 173 -16.05 4.52 29.34
C VAL A 173 -17.52 4.77 29.67
N ARG A 174 -18.45 4.08 29.00
CA ARG A 174 -19.89 4.19 29.28
C ARG A 174 -20.28 3.65 30.66
N SER A 175 -19.52 2.69 31.20
CA SER A 175 -19.78 2.12 32.53
C SER A 175 -19.32 3.01 33.68
N LEU A 176 -18.49 4.03 33.41
CA LEU A 176 -17.99 4.96 34.41
C LEU A 176 -19.10 5.90 34.92
N THR A 177 -19.02 6.23 36.22
CA THR A 177 -19.94 7.19 36.84
C THR A 177 -19.78 8.61 36.24
N PRO A 178 -20.78 9.49 36.35
CA PRO A 178 -20.65 10.87 35.89
C PRO A 178 -19.46 11.62 36.50
N GLU A 179 -19.17 11.35 37.78
CA GLU A 179 -18.02 11.93 38.50
C GLU A 179 -16.69 11.44 37.93
N GLN A 180 -16.55 10.13 37.69
CA GLN A 180 -15.35 9.57 37.07
C GLN A 180 -15.13 10.14 35.66
N ARG A 181 -16.19 10.31 34.87
CA ARG A 181 -16.09 10.92 33.54
C ARG A 181 -15.72 12.40 33.60
N ALA A 182 -16.21 13.13 34.60
CA ALA A 182 -15.81 14.51 34.85
C ALA A 182 -14.32 14.62 35.25
N GLN A 183 -13.82 13.67 36.05
CA GLN A 183 -12.39 13.57 36.37
C GLN A 183 -11.55 13.32 35.12
N LEU A 184 -11.94 12.38 34.24
CA LEU A 184 -11.22 12.13 32.98
C LEU A 184 -11.17 13.38 32.10
N ARG A 185 -12.29 14.10 31.99
CA ARG A 185 -12.39 15.36 31.24
C ARG A 185 -11.44 16.44 31.78
N ALA A 186 -11.35 16.56 33.11
CA ALA A 186 -10.48 17.53 33.77
C ALA A 186 -9.01 17.11 33.74
N SER A 187 -8.73 15.81 33.78
CA SER A 187 -7.38 15.29 33.81
C SER A 187 -6.70 15.55 32.46
N THR A 188 -5.57 16.25 32.51
CA THR A 188 -4.84 16.68 31.32
C THR A 188 -3.36 16.51 31.60
N GLN A 189 -2.78 15.38 31.20
CA GLN A 189 -1.33 15.17 31.33
C GLN A 189 -0.57 15.57 30.06
N LYS A 190 0.77 15.50 30.08
CA LYS A 190 1.58 15.77 28.89
C LYS A 190 1.40 14.66 27.85
N ILE A 191 1.27 15.02 26.58
CA ILE A 191 1.24 14.05 25.47
C ILE A 191 2.59 13.33 25.41
N ARG A 192 2.60 12.00 25.26
CA ARG A 192 3.82 11.20 25.15
C ARG A 192 4.60 11.56 23.87
N SER A 193 5.55 12.50 23.98
CA SER A 193 6.38 12.96 22.86
C SER A 193 7.23 11.84 22.26
N GLU A 194 7.63 10.83 23.04
CA GLU A 194 8.41 9.69 22.57
C GLU A 194 7.66 8.82 21.56
N VAL A 195 6.35 8.65 21.73
CA VAL A 195 5.52 7.93 20.78
C VAL A 195 5.43 8.73 19.49
N VAL A 196 5.19 10.03 19.58
CA VAL A 196 5.17 10.95 18.42
C VAL A 196 6.52 10.95 17.69
N ASP A 197 7.63 11.13 18.40
CA ASP A 197 8.98 11.18 17.84
C ASP A 197 9.42 9.84 17.22
N SER A 198 9.00 8.71 17.79
CA SER A 198 9.25 7.39 17.19
C SER A 198 8.46 7.13 15.90
N LEU A 199 7.37 7.88 15.69
CA LEU A 199 6.49 7.79 14.52
C LEU A 199 6.85 8.83 13.44
N VAL A 200 7.51 9.93 13.82
CA VAL A 200 8.05 10.94 12.89
C VAL A 200 9.27 10.35 12.15
N HIS A 201 9.01 9.74 10.99
CA HIS A 201 10.09 9.25 10.15
C HIS A 201 10.78 10.43 9.43
N LYS A 202 12.05 10.65 9.73
CA LYS A 202 12.87 11.62 8.99
C LYS A 202 13.20 11.05 7.61
N GLN A 203 12.69 11.66 6.55
CA GLN A 203 12.96 11.25 5.18
C GLN A 203 14.46 11.26 4.89
N ASP A 204 14.98 10.11 4.44
CA ASP A 204 16.35 9.99 3.99
C ASP A 204 16.54 10.70 2.63
N VAL A 205 17.78 10.96 2.24
CA VAL A 205 18.12 11.59 0.94
C VAL A 205 17.52 10.82 -0.22
N PHE A 206 17.58 9.48 -0.16
CA PHE A 206 16.96 8.62 -1.16
C PHE A 206 15.44 8.81 -1.23
N ASP A 207 14.76 8.97 -0.09
CA ASP A 207 13.31 9.16 -0.06
C ASP A 207 12.93 10.52 -0.66
N LYS A 208 13.75 11.56 -0.43
CA LYS A 208 13.56 12.87 -1.07
C LYS A 208 13.71 12.81 -2.58
N ILE A 209 14.75 12.12 -3.07
CA ILE A 209 14.99 11.94 -4.51
C ILE A 209 13.83 11.15 -5.12
N SER A 210 13.44 10.03 -4.50
CA SER A 210 12.35 9.18 -4.99
C SER A 210 11.02 9.95 -5.01
N ASN A 211 10.70 10.71 -3.97
CA ASN A 211 9.49 11.55 -3.98
C ASN A 211 9.55 12.63 -5.07
N GLY A 212 10.73 13.21 -5.32
CA GLY A 212 10.94 14.16 -6.41
C GLY A 212 10.67 13.53 -7.78
N VAL A 213 11.27 12.37 -8.05
CA VAL A 213 11.07 11.62 -9.30
C VAL A 213 9.60 11.21 -9.45
N ALA A 214 8.97 10.67 -8.41
CA ALA A 214 7.55 10.31 -8.42
C ALA A 214 6.64 11.50 -8.79
N LYS A 215 6.96 12.68 -8.25
CA LYS A 215 6.22 13.91 -8.53
C LYS A 215 6.39 14.37 -9.98
N VAL A 216 7.60 14.26 -10.52
CA VAL A 216 7.88 14.62 -11.93
C VAL A 216 7.22 13.62 -12.87
N THR A 217 7.39 12.32 -12.65
CA THR A 217 6.84 11.25 -13.49
C THR A 217 5.31 11.23 -13.47
N GLY A 218 4.69 11.48 -12.32
CA GLY A 218 3.23 11.61 -12.18
C GLY A 218 2.68 13.01 -12.49
N SER A 219 3.48 13.91 -13.07
CA SER A 219 3.04 15.26 -13.39
C SER A 219 2.25 15.32 -14.69
N LEU A 220 1.36 16.30 -14.79
CA LEU A 220 0.64 16.58 -16.05
C LEU A 220 1.60 16.89 -17.20
N ILE A 221 2.74 17.52 -16.90
CA ILE A 221 3.76 17.83 -17.91
C ILE A 221 4.36 16.54 -18.46
N ALA A 222 4.71 15.58 -17.61
CA ALA A 222 5.18 14.26 -18.05
C ALA A 222 4.13 13.55 -18.92
N LEU A 223 2.85 13.67 -18.57
CA LEU A 223 1.75 13.11 -19.36
C LEU A 223 1.63 13.75 -20.75
N ILE A 224 1.78 15.07 -20.83
CA ILE A 224 1.77 15.81 -22.11
C ILE A 224 2.97 15.42 -22.95
N ILE A 225 4.16 15.32 -22.35
CA ILE A 225 5.39 14.89 -23.04
C ILE A 225 5.22 13.46 -23.58
N TYR A 226 4.66 12.55 -22.79
CA TYR A 226 4.39 11.18 -23.20
C TYR A 226 3.52 11.15 -24.46
N TRP A 227 2.34 11.79 -24.42
CA TRP A 227 1.43 11.79 -25.58
C TRP A 227 1.98 12.58 -26.77
N ALA A 228 2.71 13.67 -26.53
CA ALA A 228 3.40 14.39 -27.61
C ALA A 228 4.46 13.50 -28.29
N GLY A 229 5.17 12.68 -27.52
CA GLY A 229 6.11 11.67 -28.03
C GLY A 229 5.42 10.60 -28.88
N ILE A 230 4.33 10.01 -28.37
CA ILE A 230 3.55 9.02 -29.12
C ILE A 230 2.96 9.61 -30.40
N ILE A 231 2.38 10.82 -30.33
CA ILE A 231 1.83 11.50 -31.51
C ILE A 231 2.94 11.80 -32.53
N GLY A 232 4.08 12.32 -32.06
CA GLY A 232 5.25 12.56 -32.91
C GLY A 232 5.76 11.30 -33.59
N TRP A 233 5.81 10.19 -32.85
CA TRP A 233 6.14 8.87 -33.40
C TRP A 233 5.13 8.41 -34.46
N VAL A 234 3.81 8.55 -34.23
CA VAL A 234 2.77 8.23 -35.23
C VAL A 234 3.00 9.01 -36.53
N PHE A 235 3.27 10.32 -36.43
CA PHE A 235 3.54 11.14 -37.61
C PHE A 235 4.86 10.77 -38.32
N SER A 236 5.88 10.33 -37.57
CA SER A 236 7.13 9.83 -38.15
C SER A 236 6.96 8.54 -38.97
N GLY A 237 5.84 7.82 -38.77
CA GLY A 237 5.51 6.64 -39.57
C GLY A 237 5.20 6.94 -41.03
N LEU A 238 4.73 8.16 -41.36
CA LEU A 238 4.43 8.57 -42.74
C LEU A 238 5.66 8.54 -43.66
N PRO A 239 6.79 9.23 -43.35
CA PRO A 239 7.99 9.13 -44.17
C PRO A 239 8.67 7.75 -44.10
N LEU A 240 8.47 7.00 -43.01
CA LEU A 240 9.10 5.69 -42.76
C LEU A 240 8.24 4.50 -43.23
N GLN A 241 7.12 4.75 -43.89
CA GLN A 241 6.21 3.73 -44.44
C GLN A 241 5.70 2.71 -43.39
N PHE A 242 5.64 3.10 -42.12
CA PHE A 242 5.21 2.23 -41.02
C PHE A 242 5.99 0.90 -40.95
N SER A 243 7.30 0.95 -41.22
CA SER A 243 8.19 -0.23 -41.21
C SER A 243 8.24 -0.95 -39.85
N ASP A 244 8.73 -2.19 -39.84
CA ASP A 244 8.89 -2.95 -38.59
C ASP A 244 9.91 -2.27 -37.66
N THR A 245 11.01 -1.70 -38.19
CA THR A 245 11.95 -0.89 -37.39
C THR A 245 11.28 0.33 -36.75
N TRP A 246 10.36 1.00 -37.46
CA TRP A 246 9.61 2.12 -36.90
C TRP A 246 8.70 1.69 -35.73
N GLN A 247 8.12 0.48 -35.79
CA GLN A 247 7.36 -0.09 -34.68
C GLN A 247 8.26 -0.51 -33.52
N LEU A 248 9.45 -1.06 -33.83
CA LEU A 248 10.43 -1.50 -32.86
C LEU A 248 10.94 -0.33 -32.01
N ASP A 249 11.21 0.83 -32.62
CA ASP A 249 11.72 2.01 -31.92
C ASP A 249 10.78 2.45 -30.76
N VAL A 250 9.46 2.47 -31.00
CA VAL A 250 8.50 2.81 -29.94
C VAL A 250 8.34 1.70 -28.92
N ASN A 251 8.45 0.44 -29.34
CA ASN A 251 8.38 -0.70 -28.42
C ASN A 251 9.58 -0.69 -27.47
N THR A 252 10.78 -0.40 -27.97
CA THR A 252 11.98 -0.22 -27.15
C THR A 252 11.83 0.96 -26.19
N ALA A 253 11.31 2.09 -26.67
CA ALA A 253 11.09 3.28 -25.82
C ALA A 253 10.06 3.03 -24.71
N THR A 254 8.93 2.39 -25.04
CA THR A 254 7.89 2.04 -24.06
C THR A 254 8.34 0.92 -23.13
N ALA A 255 9.13 -0.06 -23.62
CA ALA A 255 9.76 -1.07 -22.78
C ALA A 255 10.67 -0.45 -21.70
N LEU A 256 11.50 0.53 -22.07
CA LEU A 256 12.34 1.27 -21.12
C LEU A 256 11.49 2.00 -20.07
N GLU A 257 10.46 2.71 -20.54
CA GLU A 257 9.54 3.45 -19.69
C GLU A 257 8.80 2.52 -18.71
N ILE A 258 8.15 1.46 -19.19
CA ILE A 258 7.45 0.47 -18.35
C ILE A 258 8.40 -0.15 -17.33
N THR A 259 9.60 -0.56 -17.73
CA THR A 259 10.59 -1.15 -16.80
C THR A 259 10.93 -0.17 -15.68
N LEU A 260 11.30 1.06 -16.05
CA LEU A 260 11.67 2.10 -15.10
C LEU A 260 10.50 2.43 -14.17
N THR A 261 9.34 2.73 -14.73
CA THR A 261 8.14 3.13 -14.01
C THR A 261 7.67 2.03 -13.06
N THR A 262 7.73 0.75 -13.47
CA THR A 262 7.27 -0.39 -12.67
C THR A 262 8.18 -0.67 -11.48
N VAL A 263 9.50 -0.74 -11.69
CA VAL A 263 10.46 -0.98 -10.60
C VAL A 263 10.45 0.17 -9.61
N PHE A 264 10.32 1.40 -10.12
CA PHE A 264 10.22 2.58 -9.30
C PHE A 264 8.92 2.60 -8.46
N LEU A 265 7.79 2.27 -9.08
CA LEU A 265 6.50 2.14 -8.40
C LEU A 265 6.54 1.07 -7.28
N GLN A 266 7.16 -0.08 -7.54
CA GLN A 266 7.33 -1.13 -6.54
C GLN A 266 8.16 -0.66 -5.35
N ASN A 267 9.22 0.11 -5.62
CA ASN A 267 10.06 0.68 -4.57
C ASN A 267 9.28 1.66 -3.69
N ILE A 268 8.54 2.59 -4.31
CA ILE A 268 7.69 3.57 -3.60
C ILE A 268 6.63 2.86 -2.76
N ARG A 269 5.88 1.92 -3.35
CA ARG A 269 4.86 1.14 -2.62
C ARG A 269 5.47 0.41 -1.43
N SER A 270 6.61 -0.26 -1.62
CA SER A 270 7.30 -0.95 -0.51
C SER A 270 7.75 0.00 0.59
N ALA A 271 8.21 1.20 0.25
CA ALA A 271 8.60 2.22 1.22
C ALA A 271 7.40 2.77 2.00
N HIS A 272 6.31 3.10 1.30
CA HIS A 272 5.05 3.57 1.88
C HIS A 272 4.43 2.53 2.81
N ASP A 273 4.33 1.27 2.38
CA ASP A 273 3.82 0.17 3.19
C ASP A 273 4.59 0.02 4.51
N LYS A 274 5.93 0.12 4.46
CA LYS A 274 6.79 0.06 5.67
C LYS A 274 6.54 1.24 6.60
N HIS A 275 6.31 2.43 6.06
CA HIS A 275 6.01 3.61 6.86
C HIS A 275 4.65 3.46 7.56
N LEU A 276 3.61 3.11 6.80
CA LEU A 276 2.26 2.88 7.33
C LEU A 276 2.24 1.75 8.37
N ASP A 277 2.98 0.66 8.16
CA ASP A 277 3.06 -0.44 9.14
C ASP A 277 3.65 0.01 10.48
N LYS A 278 4.64 0.93 10.49
CA LYS A 278 5.17 1.51 11.72
C LYS A 278 4.13 2.40 12.40
N THR A 279 3.42 3.24 11.65
CA THR A 279 2.37 4.11 12.18
C THR A 279 1.26 3.30 12.84
N VAL A 280 0.78 2.26 12.15
CA VAL A 280 -0.26 1.37 12.67
C VAL A 280 0.22 0.62 13.93
N GLN A 281 1.47 0.17 13.97
CA GLN A 281 2.03 -0.43 15.18
C GLN A 281 2.07 0.54 16.37
N GLY A 282 2.31 1.84 16.13
CA GLY A 282 2.20 2.87 17.17
C GLY A 282 0.78 3.00 17.71
N ILE A 283 -0.20 3.09 16.81
CA ILE A 283 -1.63 3.13 17.16
C ILE A 283 -2.05 1.90 17.94
N GLU A 284 -1.68 0.69 17.48
CA GLU A 284 -2.00 -0.57 18.17
C GLU A 284 -1.44 -0.62 19.60
N ARG A 285 -0.25 -0.04 19.83
CA ARG A 285 0.35 0.05 21.17
C ARG A 285 -0.42 1.02 22.06
N LEU A 286 -0.76 2.20 21.57
CA LEU A 286 -1.57 3.17 22.32
C LEU A 286 -2.95 2.60 22.67
N ASP A 287 -3.62 1.93 21.73
CA ASP A 287 -4.91 1.28 21.98
C ASP A 287 -4.83 0.23 23.07
N THR A 288 -3.73 -0.52 23.11
CA THR A 288 -3.49 -1.55 24.13
C THR A 288 -3.32 -0.94 25.52
N GLU A 289 -2.62 0.19 25.60
CA GLU A 289 -2.41 0.92 26.84
C GLU A 289 -3.71 1.56 27.36
N ILE A 290 -4.44 2.23 26.46
CA ILE A 290 -5.75 2.81 26.76
C ILE A 290 -6.73 1.72 27.25
N GLU A 291 -6.76 0.56 26.57
CA GLU A 291 -7.56 -0.59 27.00
C GLU A 291 -7.16 -1.04 28.42
N MET A 292 -5.85 -1.17 28.70
CA MET A 292 -5.36 -1.60 30.00
C MET A 292 -5.75 -0.64 31.12
N GLN A 293 -5.60 0.68 30.91
CA GLN A 293 -6.01 1.69 31.88
C GLN A 293 -7.52 1.61 32.14
N LEU A 294 -8.35 1.59 31.09
CA LEU A 294 -9.81 1.51 31.24
C LEU A 294 -10.26 0.23 31.95
N ARG A 295 -9.61 -0.92 31.71
CA ARG A 295 -9.90 -2.17 32.42
C ARG A 295 -9.56 -2.07 33.91
N ARG A 296 -8.48 -1.39 34.28
CA ARG A 296 -8.15 -1.11 35.69
C ARG A 296 -9.17 -0.18 36.34
N MET A 297 -9.67 0.82 35.61
CA MET A 297 -10.71 1.75 36.10
C MET A 297 -12.05 1.09 36.37
N THR A 298 -12.45 0.21 35.45
CA THR A 298 -13.80 -0.37 35.43
C THR A 298 -13.89 -1.76 36.05
N GLY A 299 -12.75 -2.44 36.20
CA GLY A 299 -12.70 -3.87 36.53
C GLY A 299 -13.21 -4.78 35.41
N ASP A 300 -13.34 -4.28 34.17
CA ASP A 300 -13.89 -5.04 33.06
C ASP A 300 -12.93 -6.16 32.61
N MET A 301 -13.32 -7.41 32.88
CA MET A 301 -12.58 -8.62 32.49
C MET A 301 -13.16 -9.28 31.23
N THR A 302 -14.18 -8.70 30.61
CA THR A 302 -14.82 -9.33 29.45
C THR A 302 -13.94 -9.20 28.20
N PRO A 303 -13.79 -10.26 27.39
CA PRO A 303 -12.96 -10.24 26.19
C PRO A 303 -13.41 -9.22 25.15
N ASN A 304 -12.47 -8.73 24.33
CA ASN A 304 -12.79 -7.85 23.21
C ASN A 304 -13.70 -8.56 22.19
N PRO A 305 -14.71 -7.87 21.63
CA PRO A 305 -15.65 -8.48 20.70
C PRO A 305 -14.96 -8.85 19.38
N THR A 306 -15.44 -9.90 18.73
CA THR A 306 -14.94 -10.28 17.40
C THR A 306 -15.61 -9.42 16.33
N ILE A 307 -14.81 -8.66 15.58
CA ILE A 307 -15.30 -7.85 14.46
C ILE A 307 -15.06 -8.61 13.16
N ALA A 308 -16.13 -8.81 12.40
CA ALA A 308 -16.06 -9.39 11.07
C ALA A 308 -16.20 -8.31 9.99
N SER A 309 -15.28 -8.31 9.03
CA SER A 309 -15.44 -7.63 7.76
C SER A 309 -16.31 -8.49 6.85
N GLU A 310 -17.49 -7.98 6.52
CA GLU A 310 -18.37 -8.61 5.53
C GLU A 310 -18.05 -8.11 4.11
N PRO A 311 -17.91 -9.01 3.12
CA PRO A 311 -17.69 -8.64 1.73
C PRO A 311 -18.90 -7.91 1.15
N PHE A 312 -18.67 -7.10 0.11
CA PHE A 312 -19.78 -6.61 -0.72
C PHE A 312 -20.48 -7.79 -1.41
N LYS A 313 -21.80 -7.68 -1.65
CA LYS A 313 -22.50 -8.62 -2.52
C LYS A 313 -22.00 -8.44 -3.95
N LEU A 314 -21.17 -9.36 -4.43
CA LEU A 314 -20.58 -9.31 -5.75
C LEU A 314 -21.52 -9.86 -6.81
N ASN A 315 -21.66 -9.15 -7.94
CA ASN A 315 -22.30 -9.70 -9.14
C ASN A 315 -21.38 -10.71 -9.84
N ARG A 316 -21.96 -11.60 -10.67
CA ARG A 316 -21.26 -12.65 -11.43
C ARG A 316 -20.06 -12.12 -12.22
N TRP A 317 -20.21 -10.96 -12.87
CA TRP A 317 -19.14 -10.33 -13.65
C TRP A 317 -17.93 -9.94 -12.81
N VAL A 318 -18.16 -9.44 -11.59
CA VAL A 318 -17.09 -9.06 -10.66
C VAL A 318 -16.42 -10.31 -10.08
N LYS A 319 -17.23 -11.34 -9.75
CA LYS A 319 -16.70 -12.63 -9.29
C LYS A 319 -15.75 -13.26 -10.31
N GLY A 320 -16.02 -13.13 -11.61
CA GLY A 320 -15.12 -13.60 -12.66
C GLY A 320 -13.74 -12.94 -12.62
N LEU A 321 -13.71 -11.61 -12.43
CA LEU A 321 -12.47 -10.86 -12.32
C LEU A 321 -11.69 -11.22 -11.05
N ASP A 322 -12.36 -11.43 -9.92
CA ASP A 322 -11.72 -11.83 -8.66
C ASP A 322 -11.13 -13.25 -8.75
N ILE A 323 -11.80 -14.17 -9.46
CA ILE A 323 -11.25 -15.51 -9.73
C ILE A 323 -9.96 -15.39 -10.55
N TYR A 324 -9.95 -14.56 -11.59
CA TYR A 324 -8.76 -14.32 -12.40
C TYR A 324 -7.62 -13.75 -11.53
N ALA A 325 -7.91 -12.69 -10.75
CA ALA A 325 -6.92 -12.06 -9.86
C ALA A 325 -6.37 -13.04 -8.83
N TYR A 326 -7.20 -13.94 -8.30
CA TYR A 326 -6.78 -15.00 -7.39
C TYR A 326 -5.85 -16.02 -8.06
N ILE A 327 -6.13 -16.40 -9.30
CA ILE A 327 -5.28 -17.33 -10.06
C ILE A 327 -3.92 -16.69 -10.32
N ILE A 328 -3.90 -15.50 -10.93
CA ILE A 328 -2.67 -14.81 -11.33
C ILE A 328 -1.83 -14.40 -10.12
N GLY A 329 -2.43 -13.77 -9.09
CA GLY A 329 -1.71 -13.40 -7.86
C GLY A 329 -1.38 -14.58 -6.92
N GLY A 330 -1.87 -15.78 -7.25
CA GLY A 330 -1.71 -16.99 -6.46
C GLY A 330 -0.48 -17.82 -6.84
N SER A 331 -0.30 -18.95 -6.16
CA SER A 331 0.74 -19.93 -6.53
C SER A 331 0.45 -20.62 -7.87
N VAL A 332 -0.82 -20.64 -8.30
CA VAL A 332 -1.22 -21.22 -9.57
C VAL A 332 -0.74 -20.36 -10.74
N GLY A 333 -0.87 -19.04 -10.65
CA GLY A 333 -0.29 -18.11 -11.62
C GLY A 333 1.19 -18.37 -11.83
N VAL A 334 1.97 -18.46 -10.75
CA VAL A 334 3.41 -18.78 -10.82
C VAL A 334 3.70 -20.11 -11.53
N ILE A 335 2.89 -21.14 -11.28
CA ILE A 335 3.04 -22.45 -11.97
C ILE A 335 2.71 -22.32 -13.45
N ILE A 336 1.65 -21.59 -13.80
CA ILE A 336 1.27 -21.32 -15.19
C ILE A 336 2.41 -20.56 -15.88
N SER A 337 2.93 -19.50 -15.27
CA SER A 337 4.08 -18.75 -15.80
C SER A 337 5.27 -19.67 -16.03
N ALA A 338 5.65 -20.48 -15.04
CA ALA A 338 6.77 -21.41 -15.15
C ALA A 338 6.57 -22.42 -16.29
N PHE A 339 5.35 -22.88 -16.52
CA PHE A 339 5.02 -23.77 -17.63
C PHE A 339 5.11 -23.05 -18.99
N VAL A 340 4.61 -21.82 -19.08
CA VAL A 340 4.72 -21.01 -20.30
C VAL A 340 6.18 -20.72 -20.64
N PHE A 341 6.98 -20.25 -19.67
CA PHE A 341 8.41 -20.01 -19.88
C PHE A 341 9.18 -21.29 -20.20
N GLY A 342 8.88 -22.39 -19.50
CA GLY A 342 9.49 -23.68 -19.80
C GLY A 342 9.17 -24.16 -21.22
N THR A 343 7.93 -24.00 -21.66
CA THR A 343 7.51 -24.34 -23.03
C THR A 343 8.20 -23.44 -24.05
N TRP A 344 8.28 -22.13 -23.79
CA TRP A 344 8.96 -21.19 -24.69
C TRP A 344 10.46 -21.52 -24.86
N ILE A 345 11.15 -21.92 -23.80
CA ILE A 345 12.56 -22.38 -23.90
C ILE A 345 12.65 -23.69 -24.69
N LEU A 346 11.77 -24.66 -24.42
CA LEU A 346 11.81 -25.98 -25.04
C LEU A 346 11.47 -25.96 -26.54
N VAL A 347 10.56 -25.08 -26.95
CA VAL A 347 10.13 -24.95 -28.35
C VAL A 347 11.03 -24.00 -29.14
N GLY A 348 11.86 -23.21 -28.45
CA GLY A 348 12.78 -22.29 -29.11
C GLY A 348 13.87 -22.97 -29.93
N ASP A 349 14.40 -24.12 -29.49
CA ASP A 349 15.42 -24.87 -30.24
C ASP A 349 14.88 -25.36 -31.60
N PRO A 350 13.68 -25.98 -31.69
CA PRO A 350 13.01 -26.25 -32.97
C PRO A 350 12.71 -25.02 -33.85
N MET A 351 12.58 -23.84 -33.25
CA MET A 351 12.27 -22.58 -33.94
C MET A 351 13.51 -21.72 -34.20
N GLU A 352 14.72 -22.26 -33.98
CA GLU A 352 16.02 -21.61 -34.17
C GLU A 352 16.24 -20.31 -33.38
N PHE A 353 15.34 -19.98 -32.43
CA PHE A 353 15.35 -18.72 -31.70
C PHE A 353 15.48 -17.49 -32.62
N ASP A 354 14.70 -17.45 -33.70
CA ASP A 354 14.63 -16.28 -34.57
C ASP A 354 13.93 -15.07 -33.89
N ASP A 355 14.05 -13.89 -34.49
CA ASP A 355 13.47 -12.66 -33.94
C ASP A 355 11.94 -12.79 -33.75
N ASN A 356 11.25 -13.50 -34.65
CA ASN A 356 9.82 -13.77 -34.57
C ASN A 356 9.45 -14.67 -33.37
N TRP A 357 10.28 -15.66 -33.01
CA TRP A 357 10.12 -16.53 -31.84
C TRP A 357 10.40 -15.81 -30.53
N PHE A 358 11.44 -14.97 -30.50
CA PHE A 358 11.73 -14.10 -29.35
C PHE A 358 10.53 -13.19 -29.09
N LEU A 359 9.97 -12.58 -30.13
CA LEU A 359 8.86 -11.64 -30.00
C LEU A 359 7.57 -12.27 -29.44
N ILE A 360 7.36 -13.58 -29.60
CA ILE A 360 6.18 -14.30 -29.06
C ILE A 360 6.09 -14.19 -27.54
N ILE A 361 7.20 -14.28 -26.81
CA ILE A 361 7.14 -14.18 -25.34
C ILE A 361 6.78 -12.76 -24.92
N GLY A 362 7.32 -11.75 -25.63
CA GLY A 362 6.95 -10.35 -25.46
C GLY A 362 5.46 -10.13 -25.72
N THR A 363 4.91 -10.75 -26.77
CA THR A 363 3.47 -10.65 -27.08
C THR A 363 2.58 -11.30 -26.04
N TYR A 364 2.92 -12.50 -25.60
CA TYR A 364 2.18 -13.15 -24.53
C TYR A 364 2.18 -12.30 -23.25
N THR A 365 3.37 -11.89 -22.79
CA THR A 365 3.51 -11.17 -21.53
C THR A 365 2.88 -9.77 -21.59
N GLY A 366 3.00 -9.06 -22.72
CA GLY A 366 2.38 -7.75 -22.93
C GLY A 366 0.85 -7.80 -22.95
N LEU A 367 0.25 -8.78 -23.63
CA LEU A 367 -1.21 -8.94 -23.66
C LEU A 367 -1.78 -9.30 -22.28
N ILE A 368 -1.09 -10.17 -21.54
CA ILE A 368 -1.50 -10.52 -20.17
C ILE A 368 -1.28 -9.35 -19.22
N GLY A 369 -0.14 -8.66 -19.29
CA GLY A 369 0.18 -7.47 -18.50
C GLY A 369 -0.86 -6.36 -18.68
N PHE A 370 -1.30 -6.14 -19.92
CA PHE A 370 -2.38 -5.22 -20.24
C PHE A 370 -3.68 -5.59 -19.51
N ILE A 371 -4.12 -6.85 -19.55
CA ILE A 371 -5.31 -7.31 -18.80
C ILE A 371 -5.11 -7.14 -17.29
N ASP A 372 -3.95 -7.55 -16.79
CA ASP A 372 -3.59 -7.52 -15.37
C ASP A 372 -3.66 -6.10 -14.82
N GLY A 373 -3.19 -5.10 -15.57
CA GLY A 373 -3.26 -3.69 -15.17
C GLY A 373 -4.69 -3.21 -14.85
N PHE A 374 -5.66 -3.54 -15.71
CA PHE A 374 -7.06 -3.18 -15.48
C PHE A 374 -7.70 -3.97 -14.34
N ILE A 375 -7.44 -5.27 -14.26
CA ILE A 375 -8.02 -6.12 -13.21
C ILE A 375 -7.46 -5.73 -11.84
N LEU A 376 -6.14 -5.50 -11.75
CA LEU A 376 -5.47 -5.05 -10.53
C LEU A 376 -6.10 -3.78 -10.00
N LYS A 377 -6.31 -2.78 -10.87
CA LYS A 377 -6.93 -1.50 -10.46
C LYS A 377 -8.38 -1.63 -10.05
N ASN A 378 -9.14 -2.46 -10.75
CA ASN A 378 -10.53 -2.74 -10.42
C ASN A 378 -10.68 -3.43 -9.04
N VAL A 379 -9.78 -4.37 -8.71
CA VAL A 379 -9.71 -5.00 -7.38
C VAL A 379 -9.24 -4.00 -6.31
N ASP A 380 -8.19 -3.23 -6.58
CA ASP A 380 -7.63 -2.18 -5.69
C ASP A 380 -8.69 -1.18 -5.24
N ALA A 381 -9.49 -0.66 -6.18
CA ALA A 381 -10.56 0.27 -5.86
C ALA A 381 -11.64 -0.32 -4.93
N ARG A 382 -11.99 -1.60 -5.11
CA ARG A 382 -12.94 -2.29 -4.22
C ARG A 382 -12.36 -2.49 -2.83
N GLU A 383 -11.10 -2.92 -2.75
CA GLU A 383 -10.39 -3.11 -1.49
C GLU A 383 -10.25 -1.80 -0.71
N ALA A 384 -9.84 -0.73 -1.38
CA ALA A 384 -9.74 0.61 -0.80
C ALA A 384 -11.10 1.11 -0.28
N LYS A 385 -12.18 0.86 -1.02
CA LYS A 385 -13.54 1.21 -0.59
C LYS A 385 -13.98 0.42 0.64
N LEU A 386 -13.62 -0.86 0.74
CA LEU A 386 -13.90 -1.67 1.93
C LEU A 386 -13.11 -1.20 3.14
N ALA A 387 -11.82 -0.91 2.96
CA ALA A 387 -10.97 -0.39 4.03
C ALA A 387 -11.48 0.96 4.55
N MET A 388 -11.88 1.87 3.66
CA MET A 388 -12.46 3.17 4.03
C MET A 388 -13.72 3.02 4.88
N LYS A 389 -14.62 2.09 4.53
CA LYS A 389 -15.83 1.81 5.34
C LYS A 389 -15.48 1.42 6.78
N HIS A 390 -14.40 0.65 6.98
CA HIS A 390 -13.94 0.27 8.31
C HIS A 390 -13.25 1.42 9.03
N PHE A 391 -12.47 2.25 8.33
CA PHE A 391 -11.93 3.49 8.91
C PHE A 391 -13.05 4.43 9.36
N ASP A 392 -14.09 4.63 8.57
CA ASP A 392 -15.24 5.46 8.94
C ASP A 392 -15.95 4.89 10.18
N LYS A 393 -16.08 3.56 10.29
CA LYS A 393 -16.63 2.90 11.49
C LYS A 393 -15.77 3.18 12.73
N LEU A 394 -14.44 3.06 12.60
CA LEU A 394 -13.51 3.34 13.70
C LEU A 394 -13.59 4.82 14.13
N LEU A 395 -13.55 5.75 13.17
CA LEU A 395 -13.63 7.19 13.45
C LEU A 395 -14.97 7.57 14.10
N ALA A 396 -16.07 6.94 13.72
CA ALA A 396 -17.37 7.15 14.35
C ALA A 396 -17.43 6.65 15.80
N GLN A 397 -16.76 5.53 16.10
CA GLN A 397 -16.65 5.02 17.48
C GLN A 397 -15.82 5.96 18.35
N ASP A 398 -14.70 6.46 17.84
CA ASP A 398 -13.89 7.44 18.54
C ASP A 398 -14.74 8.66 18.92
N THR A 399 -15.50 9.22 17.96
CA THR A 399 -16.39 10.35 18.24
C THR A 399 -17.38 10.07 19.37
N ARG A 400 -17.87 8.83 19.52
CA ARG A 400 -18.73 8.44 20.65
C ARG A 400 -17.98 8.40 21.98
N ILE A 401 -16.76 7.87 22.00
CA ILE A 401 -15.91 7.85 23.20
C ILE A 401 -15.65 9.28 23.67
N PHE A 402 -15.23 10.16 22.77
CA PHE A 402 -15.00 11.58 23.06
C PHE A 402 -16.27 12.26 23.59
N ALA A 403 -17.43 11.98 22.99
CA ALA A 403 -18.71 12.51 23.46
C ALA A 403 -19.11 11.98 24.85
N LEU A 404 -18.77 10.74 25.19
CA LEU A 404 -19.04 10.17 26.52
C LEU A 404 -18.20 10.83 27.62
N ILE A 405 -16.94 11.19 27.31
CA ILE A 405 -16.03 11.89 28.22
C ILE A 405 -16.35 13.40 28.26
N GLY A 406 -16.86 13.96 27.16
CA GLY A 406 -17.15 15.39 27.01
C GLY A 406 -15.96 16.20 26.50
N VAL A 407 -15.04 15.57 25.76
CA VAL A 407 -13.87 16.24 25.17
C VAL A 407 -14.14 16.52 23.70
N GLU A 408 -13.65 17.66 23.20
CA GLU A 408 -13.76 18.01 21.78
C GLU A 408 -12.96 17.03 20.92
N VAL A 409 -13.57 16.57 19.83
CA VAL A 409 -12.88 15.66 18.89
C VAL A 409 -11.87 16.49 18.09
N PRO A 410 -10.58 16.11 18.06
CA PRO A 410 -9.59 16.80 17.23
C PRO A 410 -10.05 16.89 15.77
N GLU A 411 -10.19 18.11 15.25
CA GLU A 411 -10.59 18.37 13.86
C GLU A 411 -9.44 18.04 12.89
N SER A 412 -9.74 17.32 11.82
CA SER A 412 -8.79 17.11 10.72
C SER A 412 -8.94 18.22 9.67
N LYS A 413 -8.12 19.27 9.75
CA LYS A 413 -8.12 20.35 8.75
C LYS A 413 -7.15 20.07 7.61
N LEU A 414 -7.52 19.18 6.69
CA LEU A 414 -6.84 19.06 5.40
C LEU A 414 -7.87 18.99 4.27
N VAL A 415 -8.20 20.15 3.72
CA VAL A 415 -8.97 20.27 2.47
C VAL A 415 -7.97 20.52 1.34
N VAL A 416 -7.57 19.45 0.66
CA VAL A 416 -6.75 19.56 -0.55
C VAL A 416 -7.66 20.00 -1.69
N LYS A 417 -7.40 21.18 -2.26
CA LYS A 417 -8.08 21.59 -3.49
C LYS A 417 -7.60 20.73 -4.65
N ASP A 418 -8.54 20.17 -5.41
CA ASP A 418 -8.24 19.37 -6.59
C ASP A 418 -7.62 20.23 -7.70
N SER A 419 -6.30 20.10 -7.88
CA SER A 419 -5.60 20.63 -9.05
C SER A 419 -6.07 19.95 -10.34
N LEU A 420 -5.83 20.58 -11.50
CA LEU A 420 -6.24 20.04 -12.79
C LEU A 420 -5.64 18.64 -13.03
N ASN A 421 -4.38 18.44 -12.64
CA ASN A 421 -3.71 17.13 -12.71
C ASN A 421 -4.45 16.06 -11.88
N ILE A 422 -4.85 16.42 -10.65
CA ILE A 422 -5.62 15.51 -9.76
C ILE A 422 -6.97 15.14 -10.39
N ARG A 423 -7.66 16.09 -11.04
CA ARG A 423 -8.95 15.83 -11.68
C ARG A 423 -8.83 14.87 -12.87
N ILE A 424 -7.78 15.02 -13.67
CA ILE A 424 -7.48 14.11 -14.79
C ILE A 424 -7.19 12.72 -14.24
N SER A 425 -6.27 12.60 -13.29
CA SER A 425 -5.93 11.32 -12.65
C SER A 425 -7.14 10.63 -12.01
N LYS A 426 -8.01 11.36 -11.30
CA LYS A 426 -9.28 10.82 -10.76
C LYS A 426 -10.24 10.36 -11.85
N THR A 427 -10.25 11.01 -13.01
CA THR A 427 -11.16 10.64 -14.10
C THR A 427 -10.66 9.40 -14.84
N VAL A 428 -9.37 9.36 -15.17
CA VAL A 428 -8.72 8.16 -15.72
C VAL A 428 -8.84 7.00 -14.74
N GLY A 429 -8.53 7.23 -13.46
CA GLY A 429 -8.67 6.25 -12.38
C GLY A 429 -10.08 5.67 -12.31
N ARG A 430 -11.13 6.50 -12.25
CA ARG A 430 -12.52 6.02 -12.24
C ARG A 430 -12.89 5.15 -13.44
N TRP A 431 -12.30 5.42 -14.61
CA TRP A 431 -12.51 4.61 -15.80
C TRP A 431 -11.79 3.26 -15.68
N VAL A 432 -10.50 3.26 -15.37
CA VAL A 432 -9.67 2.04 -15.24
C VAL A 432 -10.16 1.14 -14.11
N GLU A 433 -10.62 1.72 -13.00
CA GLU A 433 -11.19 1.02 -11.86
C GLU A 433 -12.56 0.40 -12.15
N SER A 434 -13.20 0.74 -13.29
CA SER A 434 -14.52 0.23 -13.63
C SER A 434 -14.47 -1.22 -14.11
N THR A 435 -15.48 -2.01 -13.71
CA THR A 435 -15.63 -3.40 -14.18
C THR A 435 -15.78 -3.47 -15.71
N THR A 436 -16.36 -2.44 -16.33
CA THR A 436 -16.49 -2.34 -17.78
C THR A 436 -15.13 -2.22 -18.45
N ALA A 437 -14.20 -1.44 -17.90
CA ALA A 437 -12.86 -1.32 -18.45
C ALA A 437 -12.08 -2.64 -18.39
N SER A 438 -12.19 -3.42 -17.31
CA SER A 438 -11.57 -4.74 -17.22
C SER A 438 -12.12 -5.76 -18.24
N TRP A 439 -13.42 -5.73 -18.52
CA TRP A 439 -13.97 -6.59 -19.59
C TRP A 439 -13.65 -6.07 -20.99
N ALA A 440 -13.59 -4.75 -21.16
CA ALA A 440 -13.14 -4.14 -22.40
C ALA A 440 -11.69 -4.50 -22.71
N SER A 441 -10.79 -4.53 -21.72
CA SER A 441 -9.39 -4.92 -21.93
C SER A 441 -9.27 -6.38 -22.38
N ILE A 442 -10.03 -7.29 -21.78
CA ILE A 442 -10.12 -8.70 -22.21
C ILE A 442 -10.63 -8.78 -23.66
N LEU A 443 -11.70 -8.07 -24.00
CA LEU A 443 -12.25 -8.05 -25.35
C LEU A 443 -11.26 -7.50 -26.37
N THR A 444 -10.52 -6.44 -26.02
CA THR A 444 -9.45 -5.88 -26.85
C THR A 444 -8.37 -6.92 -27.12
N VAL A 445 -7.91 -7.65 -26.10
CA VAL A 445 -6.91 -8.72 -26.30
C VAL A 445 -7.45 -9.82 -27.21
N PHE A 446 -8.70 -10.26 -27.03
CA PHE A 446 -9.30 -11.22 -27.96
C PHE A 446 -9.36 -10.71 -29.39
N ALA A 447 -9.70 -9.43 -29.60
CA ALA A 447 -9.72 -8.83 -30.93
C ALA A 447 -8.31 -8.79 -31.54
N LEU A 448 -7.29 -8.39 -30.77
CA LEU A 448 -5.89 -8.39 -31.21
C LEU A 448 -5.41 -9.80 -31.59
N LEU A 449 -5.74 -10.81 -30.78
CA LEU A 449 -5.41 -12.21 -31.07
C LEU A 449 -6.06 -12.74 -32.35
N ILE A 450 -7.31 -12.35 -32.62
CA ILE A 450 -8.00 -12.70 -33.88
C ILE A 450 -7.27 -12.08 -35.07
N VAL A 451 -6.90 -10.80 -34.97
CA VAL A 451 -6.18 -10.10 -36.04
C VAL A 451 -4.78 -10.72 -36.26
N ALA A 452 -4.01 -10.96 -35.20
CA ALA A 452 -2.70 -11.59 -35.30
C ALA A 452 -2.78 -13.02 -35.88
N SER A 453 -3.82 -13.78 -35.52
CA SER A 453 -4.06 -15.10 -36.09
C SER A 453 -4.42 -15.03 -37.58
N ALA A 454 -5.20 -14.02 -37.99
CA ALA A 454 -5.48 -13.77 -39.41
C ALA A 454 -4.22 -13.35 -40.18
N MET A 455 -3.28 -12.67 -39.52
CA MET A 455 -1.96 -12.32 -40.03
C MET A 455 -0.93 -13.46 -39.88
N GLN A 456 -1.34 -14.67 -39.50
CA GLN A 456 -0.48 -15.85 -39.35
C GLN A 456 0.71 -15.64 -38.40
N TRP A 457 0.57 -14.80 -37.38
CA TRP A 457 1.62 -14.54 -36.38
C TRP A 457 2.95 -14.07 -36.98
N THR A 458 2.89 -13.29 -38.07
CA THR A 458 4.06 -12.55 -38.58
C THR A 458 4.55 -11.52 -37.57
N GLU A 459 5.80 -11.06 -37.72
CA GLU A 459 6.39 -10.00 -36.90
C GLU A 459 5.45 -8.77 -36.81
N THR A 460 4.92 -8.30 -37.94
CA THR A 460 3.95 -7.21 -37.97
C THR A 460 2.66 -7.53 -37.20
N GLY A 461 2.14 -8.77 -37.29
CA GLY A 461 0.94 -9.18 -36.55
C GLY A 461 1.15 -9.25 -35.04
N GLN A 462 2.35 -9.63 -34.61
CA GLN A 462 2.74 -9.66 -33.21
C GLN A 462 3.06 -8.25 -32.66
N LEU A 463 3.77 -7.41 -33.43
CA LEU A 463 4.03 -6.01 -33.10
C LEU A 463 2.73 -5.20 -33.01
N LEU A 464 1.71 -5.52 -33.82
CA LEU A 464 0.38 -4.94 -33.71
C LEU A 464 -0.33 -5.30 -32.40
N CYS A 465 -0.05 -6.48 -31.83
CA CYS A 465 -0.52 -6.82 -30.50
C CYS A 465 0.22 -6.01 -29.43
N ASN A 466 1.55 -5.90 -29.55
CA ASN A 466 2.41 -5.37 -28.50
C ASN A 466 2.32 -3.86 -28.39
N THR A 467 2.46 -3.17 -29.52
CA THR A 467 2.67 -1.72 -29.55
C THR A 467 1.49 -0.96 -28.92
N PRO A 468 0.22 -1.22 -29.28
CA PRO A 468 -0.90 -0.52 -28.67
C PRO A 468 -1.05 -0.85 -27.18
N THR A 469 -0.83 -2.11 -26.79
CA THR A 469 -0.97 -2.50 -25.37
C THR A 469 0.12 -1.90 -24.51
N MET A 470 1.37 -1.86 -24.98
CA MET A 470 2.49 -1.25 -24.25
C MET A 470 2.33 0.26 -24.13
N ILE A 471 1.87 0.95 -25.18
CA ILE A 471 1.59 2.39 -25.12
C ILE A 471 0.50 2.69 -24.08
N ILE A 472 -0.57 1.88 -24.04
CA ILE A 472 -1.63 2.07 -23.04
C ILE A 472 -1.12 1.72 -21.64
N GLU A 473 -0.38 0.62 -21.49
CA GLU A 473 0.19 0.21 -20.21
C GLU A 473 1.14 1.25 -19.62
N GLY A 474 2.08 1.76 -20.43
CA GLY A 474 2.99 2.84 -20.04
C GLY A 474 2.25 4.09 -19.57
N PHE A 475 1.25 4.53 -20.35
CA PHE A 475 0.36 5.62 -19.95
C PHE A 475 -0.32 5.35 -18.60
N LEU A 476 -0.88 4.15 -18.43
CA LEU A 476 -1.56 3.76 -17.20
C LEU A 476 -0.60 3.77 -16.01
N LEU A 477 0.61 3.24 -16.14
CA LEU A 477 1.63 3.22 -15.08
C LEU A 477 2.04 4.64 -14.65
N LEU A 478 2.24 5.57 -15.60
CA LEU A 478 2.52 6.97 -15.29
C LEU A 478 1.38 7.61 -14.48
N THR A 479 0.12 7.40 -14.89
CA THR A 479 -1.03 7.93 -14.13
C THR A 479 -1.19 7.26 -12.76
N LEU A 480 -0.74 6.02 -12.63
CA LEU A 480 -0.83 5.20 -11.43
C LEU A 480 0.15 5.65 -10.35
N ILE A 481 1.35 6.12 -10.71
CA ILE A 481 2.28 6.75 -9.75
C ILE A 481 1.60 7.92 -9.04
N GLN A 482 0.88 8.77 -9.78
CA GLN A 482 0.18 9.89 -9.18
C GLN A 482 -0.98 9.42 -8.30
N ALA A 483 -1.78 8.47 -8.78
CA ALA A 483 -2.89 7.91 -8.01
C ALA A 483 -2.39 7.28 -6.70
N GLU A 484 -1.23 6.61 -6.73
CA GLU A 484 -0.59 6.04 -5.55
C GLU A 484 -0.18 7.12 -4.55
N ASN A 485 0.46 8.20 -5.00
CA ASN A 485 0.84 9.32 -4.14
C ASN A 485 -0.38 9.94 -3.45
N ILE A 486 -1.47 10.15 -4.20
CA ILE A 486 -2.73 10.69 -3.64
C ILE A 486 -3.35 9.71 -2.64
N ALA A 487 -3.35 8.41 -2.96
CA ALA A 487 -3.90 7.38 -2.09
C ALA A 487 -3.08 7.25 -0.79
N ASP A 488 -1.76 7.34 -0.87
CA ASP A 488 -0.87 7.30 0.29
C ASP A 488 -1.03 8.54 1.16
N ASP A 489 -1.06 9.75 0.60
CA ASP A 489 -1.35 10.99 1.33
C ASP A 489 -2.68 10.87 2.10
N LYS A 490 -3.73 10.36 1.45
CA LYS A 490 -5.04 10.15 2.10
C LYS A 490 -4.97 9.14 3.25
N LYS A 491 -4.25 8.03 3.05
CA LYS A 491 -4.04 7.02 4.09
C LYS A 491 -3.27 7.61 5.28
N ARG A 492 -2.16 8.32 5.04
CA ARG A 492 -1.36 8.97 6.09
C ARG A 492 -2.21 9.91 6.92
N VAL A 493 -2.94 10.83 6.28
CA VAL A 493 -3.86 11.75 6.99
C VAL A 493 -4.88 10.99 7.84
N THR A 494 -5.44 9.89 7.32
CA THR A 494 -6.40 9.07 8.08
C THR A 494 -5.75 8.43 9.31
N TYR A 495 -4.54 7.87 9.17
CA TYR A 495 -3.80 7.31 10.29
C TYR A 495 -3.35 8.35 11.30
N ASP A 496 -2.89 9.51 10.85
CA ASP A 496 -2.48 10.60 11.73
C ASP A 496 -3.68 11.14 12.52
N ASN A 497 -4.85 11.22 11.90
CA ASN A 497 -6.09 11.56 12.60
C ASN A 497 -6.44 10.54 13.68
N ILE A 498 -6.32 9.24 13.38
CA ILE A 498 -6.55 8.17 14.37
C ILE A 498 -5.53 8.27 15.50
N LEU A 499 -4.25 8.42 15.16
CA LEU A 499 -3.16 8.57 16.12
C LEU A 499 -3.37 9.78 17.04
N ASN A 500 -3.70 10.95 16.48
CA ASN A 500 -4.00 12.16 17.24
C ASN A 500 -5.17 11.94 18.21
N ARG A 501 -6.24 11.29 17.75
CA ARG A 501 -7.38 10.92 18.63
C ARG A 501 -6.95 9.99 19.76
N ARG A 502 -6.06 9.03 19.51
CA ARG A 502 -5.53 8.13 20.57
C ARG A 502 -4.63 8.84 21.55
N LEU A 503 -3.76 9.73 21.08
CA LEU A 503 -2.89 10.52 21.95
C LEU A 503 -3.69 11.43 22.88
N VAL A 504 -4.73 12.08 22.35
CA VAL A 504 -5.64 12.90 23.18
C VAL A 504 -6.43 12.03 24.16
N LEU A 505 -6.88 10.85 23.75
CA LEU A 505 -7.56 9.93 24.66
C LEU A 505 -6.64 9.43 25.78
N ASP A 506 -5.40 9.01 25.48
CA ASP A 506 -4.39 8.61 26.47
C ASP A 506 -4.10 9.77 27.45
N LYS A 507 -3.98 11.00 26.94
CA LYS A 507 -3.78 12.22 27.74
C LYS A 507 -4.82 12.41 28.85
N HIS A 508 -6.08 12.09 28.55
CA HIS A 508 -7.22 12.20 29.46
C HIS A 508 -7.43 10.97 30.35
N LEU A 509 -6.77 9.85 30.05
CA LEU A 509 -6.89 8.62 30.86
C LEU A 509 -5.71 8.47 31.84
N ALA A 510 -4.52 8.93 31.45
CA ALA A 510 -3.31 8.81 32.25
C ALA A 510 -3.33 9.61 33.57
N GLY A 511 -4.22 10.60 33.70
CA GLY A 511 -4.42 11.36 34.94
C GLY A 511 -5.26 10.68 36.02
N TRP A 512 -5.77 9.47 35.77
CA TRP A 512 -6.56 8.72 36.73
C TRP A 512 -5.67 8.02 37.78
N GLY A 513 -5.91 8.32 39.06
CA GLY A 513 -5.21 7.70 40.20
C GLY A 513 -4.08 8.53 40.83
N GLY A 514 -3.81 9.75 40.34
CA GLY A 514 -2.82 10.67 40.90
C GLY A 514 -3.45 11.96 41.42
N ALA A 515 -3.95 11.93 42.65
CA ALA A 515 -3.97 13.13 43.48
C ALA A 515 -2.66 13.15 44.28
N ASP A 516 -2.05 14.32 44.36
CA ASP A 516 -0.96 14.68 45.28
C ASP A 516 0.46 14.21 44.93
N ASP A 517 1.04 14.78 43.87
CA ASP A 517 2.45 15.25 43.81
C ASP A 517 2.84 15.45 42.36
N TYR A 518 2.91 16.70 41.90
CA TYR A 518 3.94 17.26 41.03
C TYR A 518 3.51 18.70 40.74
N ASP A 519 4.35 19.64 41.15
CA ASP A 519 4.15 21.08 41.04
C ASP A 519 3.47 21.48 39.72
N SER A 520 2.29 22.09 39.87
CA SER A 520 1.66 22.89 38.83
C SER A 520 2.44 24.18 38.65
N ASP A 521 3.69 24.10 38.21
CA ASP A 521 4.43 25.30 37.83
C ASP A 521 3.95 25.71 36.43
N GLY A 522 3.29 26.86 36.42
CA GLY A 522 2.58 27.41 35.28
C GLY A 522 3.51 27.66 34.09
N MET A 523 3.43 26.78 33.09
CA MET A 523 3.67 27.18 31.71
C MET A 523 2.41 26.90 30.91
N SER A 524 1.71 27.96 30.52
CA SER A 524 0.67 27.90 29.51
C SER A 524 1.31 27.42 28.21
N PHE A 525 1.18 26.13 27.92
CA PHE A 525 1.43 25.63 26.58
C PHE A 525 0.24 26.03 25.72
N ASP A 526 0.51 26.84 24.70
CA ASP A 526 -0.50 27.30 23.77
C ASP A 526 -1.16 26.05 23.15
N GLU A 527 -2.49 25.95 23.25
CA GLU A 527 -3.28 24.79 22.80
C GLU A 527 -3.08 24.50 21.29
N LYS A 528 -2.52 25.47 20.57
CA LYS A 528 -2.10 25.40 19.17
C LYS A 528 -0.85 24.53 18.91
N ASP A 529 0.00 24.30 19.91
CA ASP A 529 1.28 23.60 19.74
C ASP A 529 1.23 22.10 20.09
N GLY A 530 0.09 21.62 20.61
CA GLY A 530 -0.13 20.21 20.98
C GLY A 530 -0.73 19.34 19.87
N VAL A 531 -1.07 19.92 18.72
CA VAL A 531 -1.47 19.15 17.55
C VAL A 531 -0.19 18.65 16.89
N VAL A 532 -0.11 17.36 16.54
CA VAL A 532 0.85 16.90 15.53
C VAL A 532 0.41 17.53 14.20
N LEU A 533 0.68 18.83 14.04
CA LEU A 533 0.69 19.51 12.76
C LEU A 533 2.01 19.12 12.10
N GLN A 534 2.11 17.87 11.64
CA GLN A 534 2.82 17.70 10.40
C GLN A 534 2.00 18.47 9.36
N THR A 535 2.49 19.66 9.03
CA THR A 535 2.01 20.41 7.88
C THR A 535 2.33 19.57 6.65
N PHE A 536 1.37 18.76 6.23
CA PHE A 536 1.52 17.94 5.03
C PHE A 536 1.42 18.84 3.81
N LYS A 537 2.52 18.93 3.06
CA LYS A 537 2.52 19.50 1.73
C LYS A 537 2.05 18.44 0.74
N VAL A 538 0.82 18.55 0.25
CA VAL A 538 0.42 17.80 -0.94
C VAL A 538 1.12 18.44 -2.14
N ASN A 539 1.95 17.69 -2.86
CA ASN A 539 2.75 18.19 -3.97
C ASN A 539 3.68 19.37 -3.64
N GLY A 540 4.19 19.51 -2.41
CA GLY A 540 5.16 20.56 -2.07
C GLY A 540 4.60 21.99 -2.04
N GLU A 541 3.29 22.17 -2.19
CA GLU A 541 2.62 23.46 -1.98
C GLU A 541 2.18 23.59 -0.51
N ASP A 542 2.29 24.81 0.03
CA ASP A 542 1.81 25.12 1.38
C ASP A 542 0.28 25.06 1.39
N VAL A 543 -0.28 24.23 2.27
CA VAL A 543 -1.72 24.20 2.53
C VAL A 543 -2.03 25.44 3.36
N GLY A 544 -2.47 26.52 2.69
CA GLY A 544 -2.94 27.72 3.35
C GLY A 544 -4.17 27.41 4.21
N MET A 545 -4.21 27.95 5.44
CA MET A 545 -5.43 28.01 6.23
C MET A 545 -6.48 28.76 5.42
N GLY A 546 -7.51 28.04 4.96
CA GLY A 546 -8.69 28.67 4.39
C GLY A 546 -9.33 29.54 5.47
N GLY A 547 -9.19 30.86 5.31
CA GLY A 547 -9.93 31.83 6.11
C GLY A 547 -11.42 31.57 5.98
N THR A 548 -12.08 31.63 7.14
CA THR A 548 -13.52 31.76 7.37
C THR A 548 -14.33 32.24 6.17
N PHE A 549 -15.40 31.50 5.84
CA PHE A 549 -16.76 32.03 5.72
C PHE A 549 -17.77 30.95 6.08
#